data_AF-A0A7S3PVW1-F1
#
_entry.id   AF-A0A7S3PVW1-F1
#
_cell.length_a   1.000
_cell.length_b   1.000
_cell.length_c   1.000
_cell.angle_alpha   90.00
_cell.angle_beta   90.00
_cell.angle_gamma   90.00
#
_symmetry.space_group_name_H-M   'P 1'
#
loop_
_entity.id
_entity.type
_entity.pdbx_description
1 polymer ?
#
loop_
_entity_poly.entity_id
_entity_poly.type
_entity_poly.pdbx_seq_one_letter_code
_entity_poly.pdbx_strand_id
1 'polypeptide(L)'
;GMSYFDRYVMKFPNECTTKEVCQLIAVTSLYLAVKVHDIKRSGTIEFFSQLSHDRFSTKDIEAMEQKILVGLGWYMNPPTPQSFVYHFVQLLAAILPESAQFSLSHIYEVANYIAEVS
;
A
#
# COMPACT_ATOMS: atom_id res chain seq x y z
N GLY A 1 -2.51 -0.10 -2.39
CA GLY A 1 -3.97 -0.22 -2.49
C GLY A 1 -4.44 -1.55 -1.95
N MET A 2 -4.15 -2.64 -2.68
CA MET A 2 -4.55 -4.01 -2.31
C MET A 2 -4.15 -4.42 -0.89
N SER A 3 -2.91 -4.13 -0.45
CA SER A 3 -2.47 -4.43 0.92
C SER A 3 -3.39 -3.86 2.01
N TYR A 4 -3.94 -2.65 1.84
CA TYR A 4 -4.83 -2.05 2.84
C TYR A 4 -6.21 -2.72 2.83
N PHE A 5 -6.73 -3.01 1.65
CA PHE A 5 -7.99 -3.75 1.48
C PHE A 5 -7.90 -5.12 2.13
N ASP A 6 -6.89 -5.92 1.76
CA ASP A 6 -6.72 -7.29 2.24
C ASP A 6 -6.55 -7.32 3.76
N ARG A 7 -5.68 -6.46 4.31
CA ARG A 7 -5.45 -6.37 5.77
C ARG A 7 -6.71 -5.93 6.52
N TYR A 8 -7.49 -5.00 5.97
CA TYR A 8 -8.72 -4.53 6.61
C TYR A 8 -9.78 -5.62 6.60
N VAL A 9 -10.03 -6.26 5.45
CA VAL A 9 -11.03 -7.34 5.32
C VAL A 9 -10.65 -8.56 6.17
N MET A 10 -9.36 -8.92 6.23
CA MET A 10 -8.90 -10.00 7.12
C MET A 10 -9.13 -9.69 8.60
N LYS A 11 -8.96 -8.44 9.01
CA LYS A 11 -9.17 -8.03 10.41
C LYS A 11 -10.65 -7.85 10.75
N PHE A 12 -11.47 -7.47 9.77
CA PHE A 12 -12.90 -7.20 9.92
C PHE A 12 -13.72 -7.94 8.86
N PRO A 13 -13.75 -9.29 8.87
CA PRO A 13 -14.40 -10.08 7.82
C PRO A 13 -15.91 -9.84 7.72
N ASN A 14 -16.52 -9.42 8.83
CA ASN A 14 -17.96 -9.15 8.88
C ASN A 14 -18.35 -7.82 8.22
N GLU A 15 -17.41 -6.89 7.96
CA GLU A 15 -17.75 -5.61 7.32
C GLU A 15 -17.86 -5.70 5.80
N CYS A 16 -17.11 -6.59 5.15
CA CYS A 16 -17.18 -6.83 3.71
C CYS A 16 -18.32 -7.83 3.38
N THR A 17 -19.54 -7.55 3.88
CA THR A 17 -20.67 -8.48 3.76
C THR A 17 -21.42 -8.33 2.43
N THR A 18 -21.50 -7.10 1.91
CA THR A 18 -22.14 -6.82 0.62
C THR A 18 -21.12 -6.33 -0.40
N LYS A 19 -21.44 -6.53 -1.68
CA LYS A 19 -20.59 -6.09 -2.79
C LYS A 19 -20.32 -4.58 -2.72
N GLU A 20 -21.31 -3.80 -2.31
CA GLU A 20 -21.24 -2.34 -2.20
C GLU A 20 -20.27 -1.93 -1.10
N VAL A 21 -20.34 -2.56 0.08
CA VAL A 21 -19.41 -2.24 1.17
C VAL A 21 -17.99 -2.65 0.82
N CYS A 22 -17.81 -3.84 0.22
CA CYS A 22 -16.50 -4.27 -0.28
C CYS A 22 -15.94 -3.31 -1.34
N GLN A 23 -16.77 -2.82 -2.26
CA GLN A 23 -16.36 -1.81 -3.25
C GLN A 23 -15.96 -0.49 -2.60
N LEU A 24 -16.70 -0.01 -1.59
CA LEU A 24 -16.34 1.19 -0.84
C LEU A 24 -14.98 1.02 -0.15
N ILE A 25 -14.74 -0.10 0.53
CA ILE A 25 -13.44 -0.42 1.15
C ILE A 25 -12.33 -0.44 0.09
N ALA A 26 -12.57 -1.03 -1.08
CA ALA A 26 -11.58 -1.11 -2.15
C ALA A 26 -11.23 0.28 -2.73
N VAL A 27 -12.24 1.11 -3.02
CA VAL A 27 -12.05 2.48 -3.53
C VAL A 27 -11.31 3.33 -2.51
N THR A 28 -11.70 3.28 -1.23
CA THR A 28 -11.03 4.01 -0.16
C THR A 28 -9.60 3.51 0.07
N SER A 29 -9.35 2.20 -0.04
CA SER A 29 -8.00 1.63 0.05
C SER A 29 -7.08 2.09 -1.09
N LEU A 30 -7.64 2.28 -2.30
CA LEU A 30 -6.91 2.86 -3.42
C LEU A 30 -6.62 4.35 -3.19
N TYR A 31 -7.62 5.12 -2.75
CA TYR A 31 -7.46 6.53 -2.37
C TYR A 31 -6.34 6.71 -1.32
N LEU A 32 -6.38 5.91 -0.24
CA LEU A 32 -5.35 5.91 0.80
C LEU A 32 -3.95 5.61 0.25
N ALA A 33 -3.83 4.67 -0.69
CA ALA A 33 -2.54 4.34 -1.30
C ALA A 33 -1.97 5.48 -2.13
N VAL A 34 -2.82 6.16 -2.92
CA VAL A 34 -2.40 7.35 -3.68
C VAL A 34 -2.00 8.47 -2.72
N LYS A 35 -2.78 8.71 -1.67
CA LYS A 35 -2.52 9.75 -0.66
C LYS A 35 -1.22 9.51 0.12
N VAL A 36 -0.90 8.26 0.44
CA VAL A 36 0.31 7.89 1.20
C VAL A 36 1.57 7.87 0.32
N HIS A 37 1.48 7.38 -0.93
CA HIS A 37 2.66 7.16 -1.78
C HIS A 37 2.92 8.24 -2.83
N ASP A 38 1.89 8.99 -3.24
CA ASP A 38 2.02 10.01 -4.29
C ASP A 38 1.57 11.39 -3.78
N ILE A 39 2.40 11.98 -2.92
CA ILE A 39 2.17 13.31 -2.31
C ILE A 39 1.97 14.39 -3.38
N LYS A 40 2.56 14.22 -4.58
CA LYS A 40 2.45 15.19 -5.69
C LYS A 40 1.16 15.04 -6.51
N ARG A 41 0.57 13.84 -6.53
CA ARG A 41 -0.71 13.54 -7.19
C ARG A 41 -1.72 13.01 -6.18
N SER A 42 -1.87 13.68 -5.04
CA SER A 42 -3.04 13.51 -4.18
C SER A 42 -4.28 13.77 -5.04
N GLY A 43 -4.84 12.71 -5.63
CA GLY A 43 -6.05 12.79 -6.42
C GLY A 43 -7.16 13.32 -5.53
N THR A 44 -7.90 14.31 -6.02
CA THR A 44 -9.02 14.88 -5.28
C THR A 44 -10.04 13.76 -4.99
N ILE A 45 -10.60 13.74 -3.79
CA ILE A 45 -11.52 12.68 -3.36
C ILE A 45 -12.73 12.56 -4.29
N GLU A 46 -13.08 13.63 -4.99
CA GLU A 46 -14.07 13.74 -6.05
C GLU A 46 -13.75 12.84 -7.24
N PHE A 47 -12.47 12.66 -7.59
CA PHE A 47 -12.07 11.72 -8.65
C PHE A 47 -12.43 10.28 -8.27
N PHE A 48 -12.24 9.90 -7.01
CA PHE A 48 -12.59 8.56 -6.52
C PHE A 48 -14.10 8.36 -6.38
N SER A 49 -14.85 9.42 -6.05
CA SER A 49 -16.32 9.45 -6.14
C SER A 49 -16.79 9.18 -7.57
N GLN A 50 -16.24 9.92 -8.55
CA GLN A 50 -16.57 9.76 -9.97
C GLN A 50 -16.19 8.37 -10.51
N LEU A 51 -15.03 7.84 -10.10
CA LEU A 51 -14.58 6.49 -10.47
C LEU A 51 -15.56 5.41 -9.99
N SER A 52 -16.27 5.66 -8.89
CA SER A 52 -17.31 4.76 -8.40
C SER A 52 -18.65 4.88 -9.14
N HIS A 53 -18.72 5.74 -10.19
CA HIS A 53 -19.94 6.18 -10.87
C HIS A 53 -20.90 6.93 -9.92
N ASP A 54 -20.35 7.80 -9.05
CA ASP A 54 -21.09 8.56 -8.04
C ASP A 54 -21.94 7.70 -7.09
N ARG A 55 -21.57 6.43 -6.94
CA ARG A 55 -22.21 5.51 -5.97
C ARG A 55 -21.84 5.84 -4.54
N PHE A 56 -20.64 6.38 -4.32
CA PHE A 56 -20.16 6.75 -3.01
C PHE A 56 -19.86 8.23 -2.99
N SER A 57 -20.46 8.95 -2.04
CA SER A 57 -20.14 10.36 -1.85
C SER A 57 -18.75 10.52 -1.27
N THR A 58 -18.18 11.72 -1.38
CA THR A 58 -16.90 12.05 -0.74
C THR A 58 -16.94 11.77 0.76
N LYS A 59 -18.07 12.04 1.42
CA LYS A 59 -18.29 11.75 2.85
C LYS A 59 -18.23 10.26 3.17
N ASP A 60 -18.74 9.39 2.30
CA ASP A 60 -18.68 7.95 2.50
C ASP A 60 -17.24 7.45 2.41
N ILE A 61 -16.47 8.00 1.47
CA ILE A 61 -15.05 7.70 1.29
C ILE A 61 -14.24 8.20 2.50
N GLU A 62 -14.50 9.41 3.00
CA GLU A 62 -13.86 9.96 4.21
C GLU A 62 -14.19 9.15 5.48
N ALA A 63 -15.46 8.78 5.64
CA ALA A 63 -15.89 7.97 6.79
C ALA A 63 -15.22 6.60 6.75
N MET A 64 -15.14 5.97 5.57
CA MET A 64 -14.43 4.71 5.39
C MET A 64 -12.92 4.88 5.55
N GLU A 65 -12.35 6.03 5.16
CA GLU A 65 -10.93 6.33 5.33
C GLU A 65 -10.55 6.26 6.82
N GLN A 66 -11.33 6.96 7.64
CA GLN A 66 -11.14 6.96 9.09
C GLN A 66 -11.27 5.55 9.68
N LYS A 67 -12.26 4.77 9.22
CA LYS A 67 -12.41 3.38 9.66
C LYS A 67 -11.21 2.52 9.30
N ILE A 68 -10.70 2.61 8.08
CA ILE A 68 -9.53 1.84 7.63
C ILE A 68 -8.28 2.27 8.41
N LEU A 69 -8.05 3.58 8.60
CA LEU A 69 -6.91 4.11 9.35
C LEU A 69 -6.92 3.62 10.80
N VAL A 70 -8.05 3.78 11.50
CA VAL A 70 -8.20 3.32 12.89
C VAL A 70 -8.14 1.80 12.97
N GLY A 71 -8.81 1.10 12.05
CA GLY A 71 -8.83 -0.36 11.98
C GLY A 71 -7.45 -0.96 11.76
N LEU A 72 -6.62 -0.33 10.92
CA LEU A 72 -5.23 -0.71 10.69
C LEU A 72 -4.26 -0.11 11.70
N GLY A 73 -4.73 0.63 12.72
CA GLY A 73 -3.88 1.24 13.75
C GLY A 73 -2.86 2.23 13.19
N TRP A 74 -3.20 2.93 12.11
CA TRP A 74 -2.32 3.85 11.38
C TRP A 74 -1.06 3.21 10.78
N TYR A 75 -0.96 1.86 10.77
CA TYR A 75 0.12 1.12 10.13
C TYR A 75 -0.05 1.08 8.60
N MET A 76 -0.01 2.28 8.00
CA MET A 76 -0.16 2.53 6.57
C MET A 76 1.13 2.33 5.80
N ASN A 77 2.28 2.39 6.46
CA ASN A 77 3.57 2.00 5.88
C ASN A 77 3.99 0.68 6.55
N PRO A 78 3.47 -0.49 6.14
CA PRO A 78 4.09 -1.74 6.56
C PRO A 78 5.55 -1.71 6.09
N PRO A 79 6.51 -2.27 6.85
CA PRO A 79 7.87 -2.38 6.35
C PRO A 79 7.81 -3.21 5.07
N THR A 80 7.99 -2.54 3.92
CA THR A 80 7.82 -3.18 2.63
C THR A 80 8.97 -4.16 2.43
N PRO A 81 8.78 -5.23 1.65
CA PRO A 81 9.88 -6.11 1.26
C PRO A 81 11.06 -5.30 0.69
N GLN A 82 10.80 -4.20 -0.02
CA GLN A 82 11.81 -3.25 -0.50
C GLN A 82 12.61 -2.58 0.63
N SER A 83 11.98 -2.18 1.76
CA SER A 83 12.71 -1.67 2.93
C SER A 83 13.66 -2.72 3.50
N PHE A 84 13.23 -3.99 3.55
CA PHE A 84 14.11 -5.07 3.97
C PHE A 84 15.22 -5.35 2.96
N VAL A 85 14.94 -5.35 1.65
CA VAL A 85 15.94 -5.50 0.58
C VAL A 85 17.02 -4.43 0.70
N TYR A 86 16.65 -3.17 0.93
CA TYR A 86 17.59 -2.09 1.19
C TYR A 86 18.51 -2.40 2.38
N HIS A 87 17.95 -2.78 3.52
CA HIS A 87 18.74 -3.11 4.70
C HIS A 87 19.63 -4.35 4.52
N PHE A 88 19.14 -5.39 3.82
CA PHE A 88 19.93 -6.58 3.51
C PHE A 88 21.09 -6.28 2.57
N VAL A 89 20.89 -5.44 1.56
CA VAL A 89 21.96 -5.02 0.64
C VAL A 89 23.02 -4.19 1.37
N GLN A 90 22.62 -3.32 2.30
CA GLN A 90 23.57 -2.58 3.15
C GLN A 90 24.39 -3.51 4.06
N LEU A 91 23.74 -4.52 4.66
CA LEU A 91 24.43 -5.53 5.47
C LEU A 91 25.41 -6.35 4.62
N LEU A 92 25.01 -6.76 3.42
CA LEU A 92 25.89 -7.46 2.48
C LEU A 92 27.09 -6.59 2.06
N ALA A 93 26.89 -5.29 1.85
CA ALA A 93 27.97 -4.36 1.54
C ALA A 93 29.02 -4.25 2.66
N ALA A 94 28.58 -4.36 3.92
CA ALA A 94 29.46 -4.32 5.08
C ALA A 94 30.25 -5.62 5.31
N ILE A 95 29.75 -6.75 4.80
CA ILE A 95 30.34 -8.08 5.00
C ILE A 95 31.22 -8.50 3.81
N LEU A 96 30.88 -8.05 2.60
CA LEU A 96 31.56 -8.47 1.38
C LEU A 96 32.86 -7.70 1.13
N PRO A 97 33.90 -8.36 0.59
CA PRO A 97 35.10 -7.69 0.11
C PRO A 97 34.77 -6.67 -0.99
N GLU A 98 35.55 -5.59 -1.10
CA GLU A 98 35.35 -4.56 -2.15
C GLU A 98 35.28 -5.15 -3.57
N SER A 99 36.01 -6.23 -3.82
CA SER A 99 35.99 -6.95 -5.10
C SER A 99 34.65 -7.57 -5.47
N ALA A 100 33.70 -7.73 -4.53
CA ALA A 100 32.37 -8.30 -4.75
C ALA A 100 31.26 -7.24 -4.70
N GLN A 101 31.55 -6.00 -4.31
CA GLN A 101 30.56 -4.93 -4.18
C GLN A 101 29.92 -4.52 -5.51
N PHE A 102 30.61 -4.74 -6.64
CA PHE A 102 30.07 -4.47 -7.98
C PHE A 102 28.78 -5.26 -8.28
N SER A 103 28.56 -6.39 -7.60
CA SER A 103 27.36 -7.23 -7.79
C SER A 103 26.16 -6.74 -6.98
N LEU A 104 26.34 -5.85 -6.00
CA LEU A 104 25.28 -5.42 -5.08
C LEU A 104 24.18 -4.63 -5.78
N SER A 105 24.52 -3.82 -6.78
CA SER A 105 23.53 -3.10 -7.61
C SER A 105 22.60 -4.07 -8.32
N HIS A 106 23.16 -5.12 -8.92
CA HIS A 106 22.40 -6.15 -9.62
C HIS A 106 21.53 -6.97 -8.66
N ILE A 107 22.05 -7.33 -7.49
CA ILE A 107 21.30 -8.02 -6.44
C ILE A 107 20.11 -7.16 -5.97
N TYR A 108 20.34 -5.85 -5.77
CA TYR A 108 19.29 -4.91 -5.37
C TYR A 108 18.18 -4.78 -6.42
N GLU A 109 18.53 -4.66 -7.69
CA GLU A 109 17.56 -4.58 -8.79
C GLU A 109 16.69 -5.84 -8.89
N VAL A 110 17.30 -7.03 -8.87
CA VAL A 110 16.58 -8.31 -8.94
C VAL A 110 15.68 -8.49 -7.71
N ALA A 111 16.18 -8.17 -6.53
CA ALA A 111 15.41 -8.30 -5.29
C ALA A 111 14.20 -7.35 -5.25
N ASN A 112 14.33 -6.12 -5.75
CA ASN A 112 13.21 -5.21 -5.88
C ASN A 112 12.19 -5.68 -6.92
N TYR A 113 12.63 -6.20 -8.06
CA TYR A 113 11.73 -6.76 -9.07
C TYR A 113 10.92 -7.94 -8.51
N ILE A 114 11.55 -8.88 -7.82
CA ILE A 114 10.87 -10.02 -7.20
C ILE A 114 9.88 -9.54 -6.12
N ALA A 115 10.27 -8.54 -5.33
CA ALA A 115 9.43 -7.94 -4.30
C ALA A 115 8.19 -7.21 -4.85
N GLU A 116 8.24 -6.71 -6.09
CA GLU A 116 7.08 -6.08 -6.75
C GLU A 116 6.12 -7.10 -7.39
N VAL A 117 6.62 -8.28 -7.76
CA VAL A 117 5.85 -9.34 -8.44
C VAL A 117 5.20 -10.33 -7.46
N SER A 118 5.70 -10.40 -6.21
CA SER A 118 5.23 -11.32 -5.16
C SER A 118 4.04 -10.76 -4.38
#